data_AF-A0A9W4MEL7-F1
#
_entry.id   AF-A0A9W4MEL7-F1
#
_cell.length_a   1.000
_cell.length_b   1.000
_cell.length_c   1.000
_cell.angle_alpha   90.00
_cell.angle_beta   90.00
_cell.angle_gamma   90.00
#
_symmetry.space_group_name_H-M   'P 1'
#
loop_
_entity.id
_entity.type
_entity.pdbx_description
1 polymer ?
#
loop_
_entity_poly.entity_id
_entity_poly.type
_entity_poly.pdbx_seq_one_letter_code
_entity_poly.pdbx_strand_id
1 'polypeptide(L)'
;MVTSPTALVEAYAGRTTEQRWDWVLSRLKVADIGKGEARQARRLLADTKLHGHKYPSDAVLAVVARQQQGQVTVFTSDVDDLEKLIPDTVVVKKV
;
A
#
# COMPACT_ATOMS: atom_id res chain seq x y z
N MET A 1 0.34 10.43 -7.55
CA MET A 1 0.17 9.06 -7.04
C MET A 1 0.72 9.01 -5.62
N VAL A 2 0.10 8.21 -4.75
CA VAL A 2 0.57 7.98 -3.39
C VAL A 2 0.96 6.51 -3.24
N THR A 3 1.98 6.23 -2.42
CA THR A 3 2.40 4.87 -2.07
C THR A 3 2.73 4.78 -0.59
N SER A 4 2.87 3.57 -0.05
CA SER A 4 3.41 3.35 1.30
C SER A 4 4.94 3.31 1.30
N PRO A 5 5.60 3.57 2.45
CA PRO A 5 7.03 3.33 2.62
C PRO A 5 7.41 1.86 2.45
N THR A 6 6.52 0.92 2.83
CA THR A 6 6.77 -0.53 2.68
C THR A 6 6.89 -0.93 1.21
N ALA A 7 6.06 -0.37 0.34
CA ALA A 7 6.12 -0.62 -1.09
C ALA A 7 7.44 -0.15 -1.73
N LEU A 8 8.09 0.89 -1.17
CA LEU A 8 9.42 1.30 -1.65
C LEU A 8 10.48 0.24 -1.34
N VAL A 9 10.41 -0.35 -0.15
CA VAL A 9 11.31 -1.42 0.27
C VAL A 9 11.08 -2.67 -0.57
N GLU A 10 9.82 -3.04 -0.81
CA GLU A 10 9.45 -4.22 -1.61
C GLU A 10 9.82 -4.07 -3.10
N ALA A 11 9.71 -2.85 -3.64
CA ALA A 11 10.05 -2.58 -5.04
C ALA A 11 11.58 -2.59 -5.30
N TYR A 12 12.42 -2.64 -4.26
CA TYR A 12 13.86 -2.74 -4.42
C TYR A 12 14.29 -4.11 -4.95
N ALA A 13 14.71 -4.16 -6.21
CA ALA A 13 15.18 -5.38 -6.87
C ALA A 13 16.68 -5.34 -7.25
N GLY A 14 17.45 -4.35 -6.76
CA GLY A 14 18.89 -4.22 -7.02
C GLY A 14 19.31 -3.92 -8.47
N ARG A 15 18.35 -3.56 -9.34
CA ARG A 15 18.57 -3.35 -10.79
C ARG A 15 18.54 -1.86 -11.22
N THR A 16 18.36 -0.95 -10.27
CA THR A 16 18.10 0.47 -10.52
C THR A 16 19.09 1.33 -9.74
N THR A 17 19.65 2.36 -10.38
CA THR A 17 20.58 3.30 -9.74
C THR A 17 19.86 4.20 -8.73
N GLU A 18 20.59 4.72 -7.72
CA GLU A 18 20.04 5.68 -6.75
C GLU A 18 19.47 6.93 -7.42
N GLN A 19 20.16 7.49 -8.42
CA GLN A 19 19.68 8.65 -9.18
C GLN A 19 18.32 8.41 -9.87
N ARG A 20 18.12 7.19 -10.41
CA ARG A 20 16.85 6.82 -11.03
C ARG A 20 15.76 6.61 -9.98
N TRP A 21 16.12 6.08 -8.80
CA TRP A 21 15.22 6.02 -7.65
C TRP A 21 14.77 7.39 -7.19
N ASP A 22 15.70 8.33 -6.97
CA ASP A 22 15.39 9.70 -6.55
C ASP A 22 14.47 10.41 -7.55
N TRP A 23 14.73 10.23 -8.86
CA TRP A 23 13.87 10.77 -9.91
C TRP A 23 12.45 10.20 -9.86
N VAL A 24 12.28 8.89 -9.61
CA VAL A 24 10.95 8.28 -9.41
C VAL A 24 10.29 8.83 -8.16
N LEU A 25 11.00 8.86 -7.03
CA LEU A 25 10.48 9.32 -5.75
C LEU A 25 10.06 10.79 -5.77
N SER A 26 10.76 11.65 -6.53
CA SER A 26 10.36 13.05 -6.73
C SER A 26 8.97 13.24 -7.34
N ARG A 27 8.41 12.20 -7.99
CA ARG A 27 7.08 12.21 -8.61
C ARG A 27 6.01 11.50 -7.77
N LEU A 28 6.40 10.88 -6.66
CA LEU A 28 5.53 10.11 -5.80
C LEU A 28 5.37 10.81 -4.46
N LYS A 29 4.14 10.80 -3.94
CA LYS A 29 3.93 11.07 -2.51
C LYS A 29 4.12 9.75 -1.77
N VAL A 30 5.04 9.72 -0.81
CA VAL A 30 5.15 8.61 0.13
C VAL A 30 4.32 8.96 1.36
N ALA A 31 3.42 8.06 1.77
CA ALA A 31 2.61 8.28 2.95
C ALA A 31 3.44 8.14 4.23
N ASP A 32 3.21 9.03 5.19
CA ASP A 32 3.78 8.89 6.53
C ASP A 32 3.04 7.78 7.29
N ILE A 33 3.78 6.77 7.76
CA ILE A 33 3.22 5.64 8.51
C ILE A 33 3.76 5.68 9.93
N GLY A 34 2.86 5.90 10.89
CA GLY A 34 3.15 5.88 12.31
C GLY A 34 2.36 4.83 13.06
N LYS A 35 2.35 4.97 14.39
CA LYS A 35 1.63 4.06 15.30
C LYS A 35 0.12 4.04 15.04
N GLY A 36 -0.45 5.15 14.59
CA GLY A 36 -1.88 5.27 14.29
C GLY A 36 -2.28 4.40 13.09
N GLU A 37 -1.53 4.51 12.01
CA GLU A 37 -1.71 3.77 10.75
C GLU A 37 -1.45 2.29 10.98
N ALA A 38 -0.40 1.95 11.73
CA ALA A 38 -0.11 0.56 12.11
C ALA A 38 -1.26 -0.07 12.93
N ARG A 39 -1.89 0.68 13.85
CA ARG A 39 -3.06 0.19 14.58
C ARG A 39 -4.26 -0.01 13.66
N GLN A 40 -4.47 0.87 12.69
CA GLN A 40 -5.55 0.73 11.70
C GLN A 40 -5.32 -0.50 10.81
N ALA A 41 -4.11 -0.70 10.30
CA ALA A 41 -3.75 -1.89 9.52
C ALA A 41 -3.98 -3.19 10.32
N ARG A 42 -3.57 -3.21 11.59
CA ARG A 42 -3.81 -4.35 12.50
C ARG A 42 -5.29 -4.57 12.82
N ARG A 43 -6.14 -3.53 12.77
CA ARG A 43 -7.60 -3.68 12.87
C ARG A 43 -8.19 -4.27 11.59
N LEU A 44 -7.81 -3.76 10.43
CA LEU A 44 -8.24 -4.32 9.14
C LEU A 44 -7.93 -5.82 9.02
N LEU A 45 -6.72 -6.22 9.42
CA LEU A 45 -6.34 -7.64 9.46
C LEU A 45 -7.21 -8.46 10.43
N ALA A 46 -7.53 -7.91 11.60
CA ALA A 46 -8.37 -8.60 12.57
C ALA A 46 -9.81 -8.75 12.07
N ASP A 47 -10.38 -7.71 11.47
CA ASP A 47 -11.74 -7.68 10.96
C ASP A 47 -11.93 -8.67 9.80
N THR A 48 -10.90 -8.82 8.97
CA THR A 48 -10.85 -9.77 7.84
C THR A 48 -10.32 -11.16 8.23
N LYS A 49 -9.94 -11.36 9.49
CA LYS A 49 -9.31 -12.58 10.02
C LYS A 49 -8.04 -13.00 9.26
N LEU A 50 -7.33 -12.04 8.67
CA LEU A 50 -6.09 -12.24 7.96
C LEU A 50 -4.89 -12.13 8.91
N HIS A 51 -3.85 -12.92 8.64
CA HIS A 51 -2.65 -12.93 9.47
C HIS A 51 -1.67 -11.83 9.07
N GLY A 52 -1.26 -11.01 10.03
CA GLY A 52 -0.37 -9.87 9.77
C GLY A 52 1.04 -10.24 9.30
N HIS A 53 1.51 -11.48 9.50
CA HIS A 53 2.79 -11.91 8.93
C HIS A 53 2.71 -12.18 7.42
N LYS A 54 1.50 -12.42 6.88
CA LYS A 54 1.28 -12.69 5.46
C LYS A 54 0.92 -11.43 4.68
N TYR A 55 0.18 -10.50 5.29
CA TYR A 55 -0.33 -9.30 4.63
C TYR A 55 0.09 -7.97 5.29
N PRO A 56 1.32 -7.81 5.82
CA PRO A 56 1.69 -6.59 6.55
C PRO A 56 1.67 -5.35 5.64
N SER A 57 2.25 -5.47 4.44
CA SER A 57 2.34 -4.37 3.48
C SER A 57 1.01 -4.05 2.84
N ASP A 58 0.22 -5.06 2.45
CA ASP A 58 -1.12 -4.86 1.88
C ASP A 58 -2.04 -4.16 2.88
N ALA A 59 -1.97 -4.53 4.17
CA ALA A 59 -2.76 -3.86 5.21
C ALA A 59 -2.37 -2.40 5.39
N VAL A 60 -1.07 -2.07 5.33
CA VAL A 60 -0.60 -0.67 5.38
C VAL A 60 -1.04 0.09 4.13
N LEU A 61 -0.90 -0.51 2.93
CA LEU A 61 -1.32 0.11 1.68
C LEU A 61 -2.84 0.35 1.64
N ALA A 62 -3.63 -0.60 2.16
CA ALA A 62 -5.07 -0.46 2.30
C ALA A 62 -5.46 0.70 3.22
N VAL A 63 -4.72 0.94 4.31
CA VAL A 63 -4.91 2.14 5.16
C VAL A 63 -4.63 3.42 4.35
N VAL A 64 -3.53 3.47 3.60
CA VAL A 64 -3.19 4.63 2.76
C VAL A 64 -4.29 4.89 1.73
N ALA A 65 -4.79 3.84 1.07
CA ALA A 65 -5.86 3.94 0.08
C ALA A 65 -7.16 4.47 0.70
N ARG A 66 -7.56 3.96 1.87
CA ARG A 66 -8.76 4.38 2.62
C ARG A 66 -8.70 5.83 3.11
N GLN A 67 -7.52 6.42 3.22
CA GLN A 67 -7.33 7.82 3.61
C GLN A 67 -7.43 8.79 2.41
N GLN A 68 -7.41 8.29 1.18
CA GLN A 68 -7.54 9.14 -0.01
C GLN A 68 -8.99 9.59 -0.21
N GLN A 69 -9.17 10.80 -0.73
CA GLN A 69 -10.48 11.38 -1.03
C GLN A 69 -10.84 11.19 -2.51
N GLY A 70 -12.13 11.08 -2.80
CA GLY A 70 -12.65 10.95 -4.16
C GLY A 70 -12.59 9.51 -4.70
N GLN A 71 -12.51 9.38 -6.03
CA GLN A 71 -12.38 8.07 -6.68
C GLN A 71 -10.95 7.57 -6.57
N VAL A 72 -10.78 6.47 -5.83
CA VAL A 72 -9.47 5.86 -5.57
C VAL A 72 -9.31 4.62 -6.45
N THR A 73 -8.16 4.51 -7.12
CA THR A 73 -7.72 3.29 -7.80
C THR A 73 -6.40 2.83 -7.20
N VAL A 74 -6.31 1.57 -6.80
CA VAL A 74 -5.05 0.96 -6.35
C VAL A 74 -4.51 0.03 -7.43
N PHE A 75 -3.22 0.18 -7.71
CA PHE A 75 -2.48 -0.66 -8.65
C PHE A 75 -1.66 -1.68 -7.87
N THR A 76 -1.82 -2.97 -8.17
CA THR A 76 -1.11 -4.06 -7.50
C THR A 76 -0.88 -5.23 -8.46
N SER A 77 0.23 -5.95 -8.31
CA SER A 77 0.43 -7.22 -9.02
C SER A 77 -0.36 -8.37 -8.39
N ASP A 78 -0.65 -8.28 -7.09
CA ASP A 78 -1.43 -9.25 -6.31
C ASP A 78 -2.77 -8.64 -5.92
N VAL A 79 -3.78 -8.93 -6.74
CA VAL A 79 -5.12 -8.35 -6.62
C VAL A 79 -5.91 -9.05 -5.50
N ASP A 80 -5.83 -10.38 -5.46
CA ASP A 80 -6.65 -11.23 -4.60
C ASP A 80 -6.40 -10.94 -3.11
N ASP A 81 -5.17 -10.57 -2.76
CA ASP A 81 -4.79 -10.25 -1.39
C ASP A 81 -5.24 -8.86 -0.96
N LEU A 82 -5.14 -7.87 -1.85
CA LEU A 82 -5.50 -6.49 -1.55
C LEU A 82 -7.02 -6.27 -1.52
N GLU A 83 -7.79 -6.91 -2.40
CA GLU A 83 -9.26 -6.78 -2.46
C GLU A 83 -9.94 -7.16 -1.14
N LYS A 84 -9.34 -8.07 -0.37
CA LYS A 84 -9.84 -8.47 0.96
C LYS A 84 -9.77 -7.34 2.00
N LEU A 85 -8.91 -6.34 1.79
CA LEU A 85 -8.54 -5.33 2.80
C LEU A 85 -9.08 -3.92 2.49
N ILE A 86 -9.55 -3.67 1.27
CA ILE A 86 -10.06 -2.37 0.83
C ILE A 86 -11.59 -2.41 0.66
N PRO A 87 -12.30 -1.27 0.76
CA PRO A 87 -13.74 -1.25 0.57
C PRO A 87 -14.10 -1.29 -0.93
N ASP A 88 -15.28 -1.78 -1.26
CA ASP A 88 -15.79 -1.91 -2.64
C ASP A 88 -15.85 -0.59 -3.43
N THR A 89 -15.74 0.55 -2.75
CA THR A 89 -15.67 1.88 -3.38
C THR A 89 -14.30 2.19 -3.99
N VAL A 90 -13.28 1.38 -3.70
CA VAL A 90 -11.93 1.50 -4.24
C VAL A 90 -11.77 0.53 -5.41
N VAL A 91 -11.35 1.04 -6.56
CA VAL A 91 -11.09 0.21 -7.75
C VAL A 91 -9.72 -0.44 -7.61
N VAL A 92 -9.60 -1.75 -7.84
CA VAL A 92 -8.32 -2.44 -7.96
C VAL A 92 -7.98 -2.67 -9.42
N LYS A 93 -6.75 -2.37 -9.80
CA LYS A 93 -6.21 -2.67 -11.13
C LYS A 93 -4.93 -3.46 -11.03
N LYS A 94 -4.87 -4.57 -11.77
CA LYS A 94 -3.64 -5.34 -11.94
C LYS A 94 -2.62 -4.56 -12.77
N VAL A 95 -1.37 -4.59 -12.36
CA VAL A 95 -0.20 -4.07 -13.11
C VAL A 95 0.87 -5.13 -13.31
#